data_AF-A0A437JID5-F1
#
_entry.id   AF-A0A437JID5-F1
#
_cell.length_a   1.000
_cell.length_b   1.000
_cell.length_c   1.000
_cell.angle_alpha   90.00
_cell.angle_beta   90.00
_cell.angle_gamma   90.00
#
_symmetry.space_group_name_H-M   'P 1'
#
loop_
_entity.id
_entity.type
_entity.pdbx_description
1 polymer ?
#
loop_
_entity_poly.entity_id
_entity_poly.type
_entity_poly.pdbx_seq_one_letter_code
_entity_poly.pdbx_strand_id
1 'polypeptide(L)'
;MNKWLLLGLLSTGVHAYEPDRDQVLRFEPTPFKDVQLNCQRDKNIVPRRSDLILDNYALLAADNGERVAIITVTNGAGGQRMFNQEHLVALLADCSRIFPLEFELSLAAGQQTTVQIYFGRRVQPVLQLISNN
;
A
#
# COMPACT_ATOMS: atom_id res chain seq x y z
N MET A 1 53.21 -4.77 -45.51
CA MET A 1 52.95 -3.47 -44.84
C MET A 1 51.45 -3.38 -44.60
N ASN A 2 50.92 -3.95 -43.51
CA ASN A 2 50.75 -3.33 -42.18
C ASN A 2 50.20 -1.90 -42.25
N LYS A 3 48.91 -1.70 -41.91
CA LYS A 3 48.51 -1.19 -40.59
C LYS A 3 46.99 -0.87 -40.50
N TRP A 4 46.37 -1.47 -39.46
CA TRP A 4 45.34 -0.90 -38.59
C TRP A 4 43.87 -1.06 -38.98
N LEU A 5 43.28 -2.16 -38.50
CA LEU A 5 41.87 -2.20 -38.07
C LEU A 5 41.67 -1.17 -36.95
N LEU A 6 40.88 -0.13 -37.20
CA LEU A 6 40.32 0.71 -36.15
C LEU A 6 38.98 0.10 -35.73
N LEU A 7 39.04 -0.69 -34.66
CA LEU A 7 37.89 -1.21 -33.94
C LEU A 7 37.25 -0.01 -33.19
N GLY A 8 36.19 0.56 -33.75
CA GLY A 8 35.39 1.58 -33.07
C GLY A 8 34.64 0.95 -31.91
N LEU A 9 35.15 1.12 -30.69
CA LEU A 9 34.43 0.82 -29.46
C LEU A 9 33.21 1.76 -29.37
N LEU A 10 32.04 1.23 -29.72
CA LEU A 10 30.75 1.78 -29.33
C LEU A 10 30.64 1.68 -27.80
N SER A 11 30.99 2.76 -27.11
CA SER A 11 30.69 2.93 -25.69
C SER A 11 29.18 3.10 -25.55
N THR A 12 28.45 2.01 -25.35
CA THR A 12 27.07 2.09 -24.87
C THR A 12 27.11 2.63 -23.44
N GLY A 13 26.73 3.88 -23.27
CA GLY A 13 26.53 4.47 -21.95
C GLY A 13 25.44 3.67 -21.23
N VAL A 14 25.84 2.93 -20.20
CA VAL A 14 24.87 2.34 -19.27
C VAL A 14 24.29 3.50 -18.48
N HIS A 15 23.11 3.98 -18.88
CA HIS A 15 22.35 4.90 -18.04
C HIS A 15 21.90 4.13 -16.80
N ALA A 16 22.57 4.37 -15.67
CA ALA A 16 22.05 3.94 -14.38
C ALA A 16 20.73 4.68 -14.12
N TYR A 17 19.65 3.92 -13.89
CA TYR A 17 18.39 4.49 -13.44
C TYR A 17 18.57 4.95 -11.99
N GLU A 18 18.62 6.25 -11.78
CA GLU A 18 18.54 6.84 -10.44
C GLU A 18 17.06 7.20 -10.19
N PRO A 19 16.33 6.43 -9.35
CA PRO A 19 14.96 6.77 -9.03
C PRO A 19 14.93 8.11 -8.30
N ASP A 20 13.89 8.90 -8.56
CA ASP A 20 13.59 10.09 -7.76
C ASP A 20 13.47 9.66 -6.29
N ARG A 21 14.41 10.11 -5.46
CA ARG A 21 14.53 9.68 -4.06
C ARG A 21 13.29 10.00 -3.25
N ASP A 22 12.57 11.05 -3.66
CA ASP A 22 11.35 11.50 -3.00
C ASP A 22 10.15 10.59 -3.31
N GLN A 23 10.26 9.72 -4.31
CA GLN A 23 9.24 8.75 -4.73
C GLN A 23 9.55 7.31 -4.29
N VAL A 24 10.73 7.07 -3.70
CA VAL A 24 11.10 5.73 -3.22
C VAL A 24 10.28 5.37 -2.00
N LEU A 25 9.41 4.36 -2.14
CA LEU A 25 8.65 3.80 -1.03
C LEU A 25 9.57 3.05 -0.05
N ARG A 26 9.43 3.34 1.24
CA ARG A 26 10.16 2.70 2.33
C ARG A 26 9.17 2.18 3.36
N PHE A 27 9.49 1.04 3.97
CA PHE A 27 8.65 0.51 5.04
C PHE A 27 8.61 1.48 6.22
N GLU A 28 7.39 1.79 6.67
CA GLU A 28 7.17 2.51 7.91
C GLU A 28 6.98 1.50 9.05
N PRO A 29 7.52 1.77 10.25
CA PRO A 29 7.24 0.97 11.42
C PRO A 29 5.75 1.06 11.78
N THR A 30 5.16 -0.08 12.15
CA THR A 30 3.73 -0.19 12.49
C THR A 30 3.52 -0.60 13.95
N PRO A 31 4.04 0.16 14.94
CA PRO A 31 4.03 -0.26 16.35
C PRO A 31 2.62 -0.43 16.93
N PHE A 32 1.60 0.14 16.28
CA PHE A 32 0.21 0.09 16.73
C PHE A 32 -0.66 -0.92 16.00
N LYS A 33 -0.07 -1.80 15.19
CA LYS A 33 -0.82 -2.74 14.37
C LYS A 33 -1.80 -3.60 15.17
N ASP A 34 -1.33 -4.15 16.28
CA ASP A 34 -2.09 -5.07 17.16
C ASP A 34 -2.59 -4.37 18.44
N VAL A 35 -2.62 -3.04 18.44
CA VAL A 35 -3.06 -2.22 19.58
C VAL A 35 -4.36 -1.54 19.24
N GLN A 36 -5.33 -1.57 20.17
CA GLN A 36 -6.54 -0.78 20.03
C GLN A 36 -6.24 0.69 20.33
N LEU A 37 -6.32 1.54 19.30
CA LEU A 37 -6.14 2.97 19.44
C LEU A 37 -7.47 3.68 19.74
N ASN A 38 -7.54 4.33 20.91
CA ASN A 38 -8.71 5.08 21.37
C ASN A 38 -8.62 6.55 20.95
N CYS A 39 -8.68 6.81 19.65
CA CYS A 39 -8.73 8.16 19.10
C CYS A 39 -10.05 8.87 19.47
N GLN A 40 -9.94 10.10 19.99
CA GLN A 40 -11.10 10.93 20.35
C GLN A 40 -11.71 11.66 19.14
N ARG A 41 -10.93 11.84 18.05
CA ARG A 41 -11.32 12.54 16.82
C ARG A 41 -11.95 11.57 15.79
N ASP A 42 -12.91 12.09 15.02
CA ASP A 42 -13.47 11.55 13.76
C ASP A 42 -13.67 10.03 13.69
N LYS A 43 -14.71 9.56 14.37
CA LYS A 43 -15.21 8.18 14.27
C LYS A 43 -16.20 7.97 13.11
N ASN A 44 -16.42 8.96 12.26
CA ASN A 44 -17.46 8.93 11.23
C ASN A 44 -17.05 8.11 9.99
N ILE A 45 -15.74 7.99 9.73
CA ILE A 45 -15.22 7.15 8.65
C ILE A 45 -14.90 5.78 9.26
N VAL A 46 -15.70 4.79 8.86
CA VAL A 46 -15.59 3.40 9.30
C VAL A 46 -15.69 2.48 8.08
N PRO A 47 -14.98 1.35 8.08
CA PRO A 47 -15.10 0.38 7.00
C PRO A 47 -16.51 -0.22 6.99
N ARG A 48 -17.08 -0.36 5.79
CA ARG A 48 -18.32 -1.10 5.55
C ARG A 48 -18.14 -2.54 6.01
N ARG A 49 -19.12 -3.07 6.73
CA ARG A 49 -19.16 -4.46 7.15
C ARG A 49 -19.10 -5.39 5.93
N SER A 50 -18.22 -6.38 5.95
CA SER A 50 -18.02 -7.30 4.83
C SER A 50 -17.34 -8.60 5.27
N ASP A 51 -17.33 -9.62 4.41
CA ASP A 51 -16.59 -10.87 4.68
C ASP A 51 -15.06 -10.75 4.44
N LEU A 52 -14.52 -9.52 4.29
CA LEU A 52 -13.09 -9.30 4.09
C LEU A 52 -12.32 -9.53 5.38
N ILE A 53 -11.40 -10.49 5.38
CA ILE A 53 -10.47 -10.69 6.49
C ILE A 53 -9.16 -9.99 6.10
N LEU A 54 -8.72 -9.03 6.92
CA LEU A 54 -7.41 -8.40 6.79
C LEU A 54 -6.40 -9.23 7.59
N ASP A 55 -5.73 -10.17 6.91
CA ASP A 55 -4.82 -11.12 7.55
C ASP A 55 -3.54 -10.44 8.05
N ASN A 56 -2.99 -9.55 7.22
CA ASN A 56 -1.72 -8.90 7.49
C ASN A 56 -1.58 -7.60 6.68
N TYR A 57 -0.73 -6.70 7.13
CA TYR A 57 -0.28 -5.57 6.32
C TYR A 57 1.10 -5.04 6.74
N ALA A 58 1.73 -4.35 5.80
CA ALA A 58 2.87 -3.48 6.00
C ALA A 58 2.58 -2.10 5.39
N LEU A 59 3.06 -1.05 6.05
CA LEU A 59 2.88 0.33 5.61
C LEU A 59 4.15 0.82 4.92
N LEU A 60 3.97 1.63 3.89
CA LEU A 60 5.06 2.24 3.14
C LEU A 60 4.79 3.73 2.96
N ALA A 61 5.87 4.50 2.95
CA ALA A 61 5.84 5.92 2.66
C ALA A 61 7.00 6.33 1.75
N ALA A 62 6.76 7.37 0.96
CA ALA A 62 7.81 8.12 0.28
C ALA A 62 7.93 9.53 0.88
N ASP A 63 9.06 10.20 0.64
CA ASP A 63 9.36 11.51 1.23
C ASP A 63 8.45 12.62 0.67
N ASN A 64 7.90 12.42 -0.54
CA ASN A 64 6.87 13.28 -1.13
C ASN A 64 5.49 13.19 -0.46
N GLY A 65 5.34 12.39 0.60
CA GLY A 65 4.11 12.21 1.35
C GLY A 65 3.22 11.06 0.85
N GLU A 66 3.62 10.32 -0.19
CA GLU A 66 2.88 9.14 -0.63
C GLU A 66 2.75 8.11 0.50
N ARG A 67 1.55 7.54 0.63
CA ARG A 67 1.22 6.50 1.62
C ARG A 67 0.63 5.30 0.89
N VAL A 68 1.26 4.15 1.09
CA VAL A 68 0.88 2.88 0.47
C VAL A 68 0.84 1.80 1.55
N ALA A 69 0.00 0.80 1.38
CA ALA A 69 0.05 -0.41 2.17
C ALA A 69 0.20 -1.61 1.25
N ILE A 70 0.96 -2.61 1.69
CA ILE A 70 0.85 -3.97 1.17
C ILE A 70 -0.04 -4.71 2.15
N ILE A 71 -1.17 -5.24 1.68
CA ILE A 71 -2.13 -5.96 2.51
C ILE A 71 -2.24 -7.40 2.02
N THR A 72 -2.40 -8.33 2.96
CA THR A 72 -2.83 -9.70 2.70
C THR A 72 -4.26 -9.84 3.19
N VAL A 73 -5.15 -10.30 2.32
CA VAL A 73 -6.58 -10.42 2.61
C VAL A 73 -7.13 -11.76 2.17
N THR A 74 -8.15 -12.22 2.88
CA THR A 74 -8.91 -13.43 2.57
C THR A 74 -10.39 -13.11 2.40
N ASN A 75 -11.04 -13.73 1.42
CA ASN A 75 -12.50 -13.76 1.35
C ASN A 75 -13.06 -14.82 2.31
N GLY A 76 -13.64 -14.38 3.42
CA GLY A 76 -14.27 -15.26 4.42
C GLY A 76 -15.65 -15.82 4.02
N ALA A 77 -16.22 -15.37 2.90
CA ALA A 77 -17.54 -15.82 2.46
C ALA A 77 -17.49 -17.20 1.78
N GLY A 78 -18.63 -17.90 1.78
CA GLY A 78 -18.82 -19.15 1.03
C GLY A 78 -18.98 -18.98 -0.49
N GLY A 79 -18.94 -17.75 -1.02
CA GLY A 79 -19.05 -17.46 -2.44
C GLY A 79 -18.13 -16.32 -2.86
N GLN A 80 -18.09 -16.03 -4.18
CA GLN A 80 -17.29 -14.91 -4.69
C GLN A 80 -17.80 -13.57 -4.11
N ARG A 81 -16.84 -12.70 -3.78
CA ARG A 81 -17.10 -11.34 -3.29
C ARG A 81 -16.22 -10.34 -4.01
N MET A 82 -16.74 -9.12 -4.13
CA MET A 82 -15.99 -7.96 -4.59
C MET A 82 -15.70 -7.06 -3.39
N PHE A 83 -14.44 -6.67 -3.23
CA PHE A 83 -14.00 -5.73 -2.21
C PHE A 83 -13.46 -4.46 -2.84
N ASN A 84 -13.74 -3.31 -2.22
CA ASN A 84 -13.33 -2.00 -2.69
C ASN A 84 -12.89 -1.11 -1.52
N GLN A 85 -12.62 0.17 -1.79
CA GLN A 85 -12.13 1.15 -0.82
C GLN A 85 -13.00 1.30 0.43
N GLU A 86 -14.29 1.02 0.34
CA GLU A 86 -15.20 1.16 1.49
C GLU A 86 -14.96 0.11 2.57
N HIS A 87 -14.25 -0.99 2.28
CA HIS A 87 -13.98 -2.07 3.24
C HIS A 87 -12.69 -1.90 4.06
N LEU A 88 -11.92 -0.86 3.78
CA LEU A 88 -10.64 -0.61 4.44
C LEU A 88 -10.51 0.86 4.81
N VAL A 89 -10.08 1.13 6.04
CA VAL A 89 -9.83 2.50 6.51
C VAL A 89 -8.42 2.56 7.10
N ALA A 90 -7.68 3.62 6.76
CA ALA A 90 -6.45 3.97 7.44
C ALA A 90 -6.75 4.94 8.59
N LEU A 91 -6.16 4.69 9.76
CA LEU A 91 -6.06 5.63 10.87
C LEU A 91 -4.71 6.34 10.80
N LEU A 92 -4.71 7.67 10.74
CA LEU A 92 -3.51 8.49 10.66
C LEU A 92 -3.04 8.93 12.05
N ALA A 93 -1.81 9.45 12.12
CA ALA A 93 -1.18 9.90 13.38
C ALA A 93 -1.90 11.05 14.08
N ASP A 94 -2.65 11.86 13.34
CA ASP A 94 -3.50 12.93 13.90
C ASP A 94 -4.90 12.44 14.30
N CYS A 95 -5.08 11.12 14.38
CA CYS A 95 -6.34 10.43 14.64
C CYS A 95 -7.44 10.66 13.59
N SER A 96 -7.13 11.25 12.44
CA SER A 96 -8.06 11.27 11.31
C SER A 96 -8.12 9.91 10.64
N ARG A 97 -9.24 9.65 9.94
CA ARG A 97 -9.47 8.41 9.22
C ARG A 97 -9.71 8.71 7.76
N ILE A 98 -9.18 7.87 6.87
CA ILE A 98 -9.34 8.01 5.43
C ILE A 98 -9.61 6.65 4.78
N PHE A 99 -10.41 6.67 3.72
CA PHE A 99 -10.44 5.56 2.77
C PHE A 99 -9.18 5.60 1.89
N PRO A 100 -8.74 4.45 1.36
CA PRO A 100 -7.77 4.44 0.28
C PRO A 100 -8.36 5.04 -1.00
N LEU A 101 -7.50 5.25 -1.99
CA LEU A 101 -7.91 5.47 -3.37
C LEU A 101 -8.73 4.28 -3.88
N GLU A 102 -9.55 4.51 -4.89
CA GLU A 102 -10.44 3.49 -5.45
C GLU A 102 -9.65 2.26 -5.91
N PHE A 103 -10.19 1.10 -5.56
CA PHE A 103 -9.68 -0.19 -6.00
C PHE A 103 -10.83 -1.19 -6.07
N GLU A 104 -10.64 -2.26 -6.83
CA GLU A 104 -11.56 -3.39 -6.89
C GLU A 104 -10.80 -4.70 -6.80
N LEU A 105 -11.31 -5.62 -5.98
CA LEU A 105 -10.71 -6.92 -5.76
C LEU A 105 -11.80 -8.01 -5.71
N SER A 106 -11.86 -8.82 -6.76
CA SER A 106 -12.77 -9.97 -6.83
C SER A 106 -12.05 -11.22 -6.34
N LEU A 107 -12.59 -11.86 -5.29
CA LEU A 107 -12.01 -13.05 -4.69
C LEU A 107 -13.03 -14.18 -4.65
N ALA A 108 -12.61 -15.38 -5.06
CA ALA A 108 -13.37 -16.61 -4.85
C ALA A 108 -13.49 -16.92 -3.35
N ALA A 109 -14.39 -17.84 -3.00
CA ALA A 109 -14.56 -18.27 -1.61
C ALA A 109 -13.23 -18.79 -1.03
N GLY A 110 -12.82 -18.29 0.14
CA GLY A 110 -11.57 -18.67 0.80
C GLY A 110 -10.29 -18.22 0.08
N GLN A 111 -10.37 -17.49 -1.03
CA GLN A 111 -9.18 -17.03 -1.74
C GLN A 111 -8.45 -15.98 -0.90
N GLN A 112 -7.16 -16.22 -0.67
CA GLN A 112 -6.22 -15.26 -0.11
C GLN A 112 -5.41 -14.60 -1.22
N THR A 113 -5.12 -13.31 -1.08
CA THR A 113 -4.22 -12.58 -1.99
C THR A 113 -3.45 -11.49 -1.25
N THR A 114 -2.35 -11.04 -1.83
CA THR A 114 -1.59 -9.87 -1.36
C THR A 114 -1.57 -8.80 -2.44
N VAL A 115 -1.97 -7.58 -2.10
CA VAL A 115 -2.10 -6.45 -3.03
C VAL A 115 -1.57 -5.16 -2.42
N GLN A 116 -1.19 -4.22 -3.29
CA GLN A 116 -0.86 -2.85 -2.89
C GLN A 116 -2.11 -1.98 -2.89
N ILE A 117 -2.28 -1.20 -1.82
CA ILE A 117 -3.36 -0.24 -1.64
C ILE A 117 -2.77 1.15 -1.45
N TYR A 118 -3.28 2.12 -2.18
CA TYR A 118 -2.79 3.49 -2.18
C TYR A 118 -3.72 4.39 -1.36
N PHE A 119 -3.16 5.23 -0.50
CA PHE A 119 -3.92 6.24 0.27
C PHE A 119 -3.67 7.67 -0.24
N GLY A 120 -2.85 7.80 -1.29
CA GLY A 120 -2.43 9.07 -1.85
C GLY A 120 -1.40 9.80 -0.98
N ARG A 121 -1.19 11.09 -1.26
CA ARG A 121 -0.24 11.92 -0.51
C ARG A 121 -0.85 12.45 0.78
N ARG A 122 -0.20 12.21 1.92
CA ARG A 122 -0.61 12.67 3.25
C ARG A 122 0.61 13.16 4.02
N VAL A 123 0.42 14.24 4.79
CA VAL A 123 1.44 14.72 5.71
C VAL A 123 1.61 13.73 6.86
N GLN A 124 0.50 13.21 7.39
CA GLN A 124 0.50 12.29 8.52
C GLN A 124 0.85 10.86 8.08
N PRO A 125 1.66 10.11 8.85
CA PRO A 125 1.86 8.69 8.62
C PRO A 125 0.60 7.91 8.96
N VAL A 126 0.48 6.72 8.35
CA VAL A 126 -0.59 5.77 8.68
C VAL A 126 -0.15 4.98 9.92
N LEU A 127 -1.01 4.89 10.93
CA LEU A 127 -0.74 4.13 12.14
C LEU A 127 -1.26 2.70 12.06
N GLN A 128 -2.46 2.53 11.51
CA GLN A 128 -3.19 1.27 11.51
C GLN A 128 -4.15 1.20 10.33
N LEU A 129 -4.35 -0.01 9.81
CA LEU A 129 -5.44 -0.34 8.89
C LEU A 129 -6.55 -1.08 9.64
N ILE A 130 -7.79 -0.69 9.34
CA ILE A 130 -8.99 -1.18 9.99
C ILE A 130 -9.91 -1.76 8.92
N SER A 131 -10.36 -2.99 9.10
CA SER A 131 -11.47 -3.62 8.37
C SER A 131 -12.60 -3.97 9.35
N ASN A 132 -13.76 -4.35 8.82
CA ASN A 132 -14.93 -4.74 9.61
C ASN A 132 -15.53 -6.03 9.05
N ASN A 133 -15.25 -7.14 9.73
CA ASN A 133 -15.75 -8.49 9.45
C ASN A 133 -16.83 -8.89 10.45
#